data_AF-A0A1L9BV54-F1
#
_entry.id   AF-A0A1L9BV54-F1
#
_cell.length_a   1.000
_cell.length_b   1.000
_cell.length_c   1.000
_cell.angle_alpha   90.00
_cell.angle_beta   90.00
_cell.angle_gamma   90.00
#
_symmetry.space_group_name_H-M   'P 1'
#
loop_
_entity.id
_entity.type
_entity.pdbx_description
1 polymer ?
#
loop_
_entity_poly.entity_id
_entity_poly.type
_entity_poly.pdbx_seq_one_letter_code
_entity_poly.pdbx_strand_id
1 'polypeptide(L)'
;MKLTQFDRALIHGLAVLSRPPLIPDDGEHRMLADIVEQCAARASKEGAMIPLIGAAGMVGRTCQIHRGVVHHVAAAMNDFDRWALGAHWDAARGQK
;
A
#
# COMPACT_ATOMS: atom_id res chain seq x y z
N MET A 1 1.33 -12.09 12.45
CA MET A 1 2.44 -11.51 11.66
C MET A 1 2.87 -10.18 12.27
N LYS A 2 4.16 -9.90 12.42
CA LYS A 2 4.65 -8.61 12.93
C LYS A 2 5.12 -7.77 11.75
N LEU A 3 4.36 -6.73 11.39
CA LEU A 3 4.72 -5.83 10.30
C LEU A 3 6.06 -5.14 10.59
N THR A 4 6.98 -5.16 9.62
CA THR A 4 8.25 -4.44 9.68
C THR A 4 8.04 -2.94 9.50
N GLN A 5 9.10 -2.14 9.68
CA GLN A 5 9.04 -0.71 9.37
C GLN A 5 8.76 -0.44 7.88
N PHE A 6 9.28 -1.28 6.98
CA PHE A 6 9.07 -1.15 5.54
C PHE A 6 7.64 -1.50 5.15
N ASP A 7 7.06 -2.53 5.78
CA ASP A 7 5.65 -2.88 5.56
C ASP A 7 4.73 -1.73 5.96
N ARG A 8 4.97 -1.13 7.15
CA ARG A 8 4.16 0.00 7.64
C ARG A 8 4.30 1.23 6.76
N ALA A 9 5.52 1.57 6.34
CA ALA A 9 5.77 2.69 5.44
C ALA A 9 5.12 2.46 4.07
N LEU A 10 5.18 1.23 3.54
CA LEU A 10 4.52 0.84 2.29
C LEU A 10 3.00 1.01 2.40
N ILE A 11 2.38 0.42 3.43
CA ILE A 11 0.93 0.52 3.67
C ILE A 11 0.51 1.98 3.77
N HIS A 12 1.26 2.80 4.52
CA HIS A 12 0.94 4.21 4.68
C HIS A 12 1.07 5.00 3.37
N GLY A 13 2.16 4.80 2.62
CA GLY A 13 2.37 5.46 1.33
C GLY A 13 1.29 5.08 0.32
N LEU A 14 0.93 3.79 0.25
CA LEU A 14 -0.16 3.33 -0.61
C LEU A 14 -1.53 3.85 -0.14
N ALA A 15 -1.76 4.00 1.17
CA ALA A 15 -2.99 4.60 1.68
C ALA A 15 -3.14 6.05 1.20
N VAL A 16 -2.08 6.86 1.29
CA VAL A 16 -2.05 8.23 0.76
C VAL A 16 -2.31 8.23 -0.75
N LEU A 17 -1.68 7.32 -1.48
CA LEU A 17 -1.83 7.20 -2.93
C LEU A 17 -3.16 6.57 -3.36
N SER A 18 -3.90 5.89 -2.49
CA SER A 18 -5.14 5.19 -2.84
C SER A 18 -6.36 6.11 -3.02
N ARG A 19 -6.25 7.38 -2.63
CA ARG A 19 -7.36 8.34 -2.66
C ARG A 19 -6.91 9.66 -3.29
N PRO A 20 -7.72 10.30 -4.13
CA PRO A 20 -7.50 11.69 -4.53
C PRO A 20 -7.76 12.67 -3.34
N PRO A 21 -7.20 13.90 -3.35
CA PRO A 21 -6.60 14.57 -4.49
C PRO A 21 -5.10 14.38 -4.53
N LEU A 22 -4.61 14.38 -5.76
CA LEU A 22 -3.22 14.27 -6.11
C LEU A 22 -2.40 15.26 -5.30
N ILE A 23 -1.26 14.78 -4.83
CA ILE A 23 -0.18 15.62 -4.38
C ILE A 23 -0.03 16.75 -5.43
N PRO A 24 -0.37 18.01 -5.10
CA PRO A 24 -0.49 19.08 -6.11
C PRO A 24 0.86 19.36 -6.78
N ASP A 25 1.93 19.06 -6.05
CA ASP A 25 3.30 19.14 -6.48
C ASP A 25 3.78 17.78 -7.03
N ASP A 26 4.14 17.76 -8.31
CA ASP A 26 4.68 16.57 -8.96
C ASP A 26 5.99 16.07 -8.30
N GLY A 27 6.75 16.95 -7.66
CA GLY A 27 7.97 16.62 -6.91
C GLY A 27 7.67 15.82 -5.64
N GLU A 28 6.67 16.24 -4.87
CA GLU A 28 6.20 15.48 -3.70
C GLU A 28 5.61 14.12 -4.12
N HIS A 29 4.90 14.05 -5.26
CA HIS A 29 4.37 12.79 -5.80
C HIS A 29 5.50 11.84 -6.16
N ARG A 30 6.51 12.33 -6.89
CA ARG A 30 7.68 11.54 -7.25
C ARG A 30 8.41 11.04 -6.02
N MET A 31 8.63 11.90 -5.03
CA MET A 31 9.26 11.51 -3.77
C MET A 31 8.48 10.38 -3.08
N LEU A 32 7.16 10.48 -3.00
CA LEU A 32 6.34 9.43 -2.39
C LEU A 32 6.36 8.13 -3.20
N ALA A 33 6.32 8.21 -4.53
CA ALA A 33 6.44 7.05 -5.41
C ALA A 33 7.79 6.33 -5.20
N ASP A 34 8.90 7.07 -5.11
CA ASP A 34 10.24 6.51 -4.88
C ASP A 34 10.36 5.88 -3.48
N ILE A 35 9.73 6.47 -2.45
CA ILE A 35 9.66 5.88 -1.10
C ILE A 35 8.89 4.55 -1.12
N VAL A 36 7.73 4.53 -1.79
CA VAL A 36 6.89 3.35 -1.92
C VAL A 36 7.61 2.22 -2.67
N GLU A 37 8.29 2.54 -3.78
CA GLU A 37 9.13 1.60 -4.54
C GLU A 37 10.22 0.96 -3.64
N GLN A 38 10.95 1.79 -2.88
CA GLN A 38 11.99 1.31 -1.96
C GLN A 38 11.44 0.47 -0.81
N CYS A 39 10.27 0.82 -0.28
CA CYS A 39 9.64 0.04 0.78
C CYS A 39 9.13 -1.30 0.25
N ALA A 40 8.53 -1.33 -0.94
CA ALA A 40 8.07 -2.56 -1.60
C ALA A 40 9.21 -3.55 -1.85
N ALA A 41 10.40 -3.06 -2.25
CA ALA A 41 11.58 -3.90 -2.45
C ALA A 41 12.07 -4.60 -1.16
N ARG A 42 11.77 -4.03 0.01
CA ARG A 42 12.21 -4.49 1.34
C ARG A 42 11.07 -5.08 2.19
N ALA A 43 9.84 -5.04 1.69
CA ALA A 43 8.65 -5.51 2.39
C ALA A 43 8.65 -7.04 2.52
N SER A 44 7.91 -7.51 3.51
CA SER A 44 7.68 -8.93 3.77
C SER A 44 6.90 -9.54 2.61
N LYS A 45 7.49 -10.53 1.92
CA LYS A 45 6.90 -11.16 0.72
C LYS A 45 5.94 -12.30 1.07
N GLU A 46 4.97 -12.02 1.93
CA GLU A 46 4.04 -13.03 2.43
C GLU A 46 2.62 -12.50 2.62
N GLY A 47 1.65 -13.40 2.49
CA GLY A 47 0.24 -13.15 2.80
C GLY A 47 -0.31 -11.88 2.13
N ALA A 48 -0.99 -11.07 2.93
CA ALA A 48 -1.66 -9.85 2.49
C ALA A 48 -0.72 -8.72 2.01
N MET A 49 0.61 -8.87 2.18
CA MET A 49 1.57 -7.90 1.66
C MET A 49 1.83 -8.08 0.16
N ILE A 50 1.63 -9.28 -0.40
CA ILE A 50 1.91 -9.57 -1.81
C ILE A 50 1.11 -8.65 -2.75
N PRO A 51 -0.22 -8.48 -2.58
CA PRO A 51 -0.99 -7.54 -3.40
C PRO A 51 -0.52 -6.09 -3.26
N LEU A 52 -0.10 -5.66 -2.06
CA LEU A 52 0.40 -4.31 -1.82
C LEU A 52 1.74 -4.05 -2.53
N ILE A 53 2.64 -5.02 -2.50
CA ILE A 53 3.91 -4.97 -3.25
C ILE A 53 3.63 -4.87 -4.76
N GLY A 54 2.65 -5.62 -5.26
CA GLY A 54 2.22 -5.51 -6.66
C GLY A 54 1.64 -4.12 -7.00
N ALA A 55 0.78 -3.59 -6.14
CA ALA A 55 0.18 -2.26 -6.31
C ALA A 55 1.23 -1.14 -6.31
N ALA A 56 2.28 -1.26 -5.49
CA ALA A 56 3.41 -0.32 -5.48
C ALA A 56 4.10 -0.22 -6.85
N GLY A 57 4.24 -1.34 -7.56
CA GLY A 57 4.81 -1.35 -8.91
C GLY A 57 3.94 -0.65 -9.98
N MET A 58 2.67 -0.38 -9.67
CA MET A 58 1.76 0.35 -10.55
C MET A 58 1.85 1.88 -10.35
N VAL A 59 2.35 2.32 -9.19
CA VAL A 59 2.47 3.75 -8.87
C VAL A 59 3.48 4.41 -9.81
N GLY A 60 2.96 5.20 -10.75
CA GLY A 60 3.80 6.00 -11.64
C GLY A 60 4.49 7.14 -10.88
N ARG A 61 5.71 7.51 -11.29
CA ARG A 61 6.43 8.68 -10.77
C ARG A 61 5.77 10.03 -11.14
N THR A 62 4.76 10.02 -12.01
CA THR A 62 3.97 11.19 -12.36
C THR A 62 2.53 11.03 -11.89
N CYS A 63 1.94 12.13 -11.44
CA CYS A 63 0.56 12.21 -10.99
C CYS A 63 -0.43 11.62 -12.01
N GLN A 64 -0.25 11.98 -13.29
CA GLN A 64 -1.14 11.58 -14.39
C GLN A 64 -1.22 10.05 -14.56
N ILE A 65 -0.07 9.37 -14.56
CA ILE A 65 0.00 7.91 -14.67
C ILE A 65 -0.69 7.28 -13.47
N HIS A 66 -0.41 7.80 -12.27
CA HIS A 66 -1.02 7.31 -11.03
C HIS A 66 -2.55 7.42 -11.03
N ARG A 67 -3.14 8.50 -11.56
CA ARG A 67 -4.62 8.61 -11.70
C ARG A 67 -5.21 7.43 -12.45
N GLY A 68 -4.52 6.93 -13.48
CA GLY A 68 -4.98 5.80 -14.28
C GLY A 68 -5.06 4.49 -13.49
N VAL A 69 -4.27 4.35 -12.42
CA VAL A 69 -4.15 3.11 -11.65
C VAL A 69 -4.65 3.22 -10.20
N VAL A 70 -5.07 4.40 -9.75
CA VAL A 70 -5.46 4.67 -8.35
C VAL A 70 -6.50 3.67 -7.83
N HIS A 71 -7.44 3.27 -8.68
CA HIS A 71 -8.49 2.32 -8.32
C HIS A 71 -7.94 0.90 -8.05
N HIS A 72 -6.88 0.49 -8.74
CA HIS A 72 -6.20 -0.78 -8.48
C HIS A 72 -5.45 -0.74 -7.15
N VAL A 73 -4.79 0.39 -6.85
CA VAL A 73 -4.12 0.60 -5.55
C VAL A 73 -5.15 0.59 -4.42
N ALA A 74 -6.29 1.26 -4.60
CA ALA A 74 -7.39 1.24 -3.63
C ALA A 74 -7.97 -0.16 -3.41
N ALA A 75 -8.11 -0.96 -4.47
CA ALA A 75 -8.57 -2.34 -4.35
C ALA A 75 -7.61 -3.20 -3.51
N ALA A 76 -6.30 -3.11 -3.77
CA ALA A 76 -5.30 -3.83 -2.98
C ALA A 76 -5.29 -3.41 -1.51
N MET A 77 -5.47 -2.11 -1.23
CA MET A 77 -5.61 -1.59 0.14
C MET A 77 -6.87 -2.13 0.83
N ASN A 78 -8.01 -2.15 0.15
CA ASN A 78 -9.26 -2.69 0.71
C ASN A 78 -9.13 -4.19 1.04
N ASP A 79 -8.43 -4.95 0.20
CA ASP A 79 -8.20 -6.39 0.45
C ASP A 79 -7.26 -6.60 1.65
N PHE A 80 -6.24 -5.76 1.80
CA PHE A 80 -5.38 -5.76 2.98
C PHE A 80 -6.19 -5.43 4.26
N ASP A 81 -7.03 -4.40 4.21
CA ASP A 81 -7.87 -4.00 5.34
C ASP A 81 -8.83 -5.12 5.74
N ARG A 82 -9.45 -5.80 4.76
CA ARG A 82 -10.32 -6.97 5.02
C ARG A 82 -9.55 -8.08 5.71
N TRP A 83 -8.34 -8.40 5.24
CA TRP A 83 -7.49 -9.41 5.88
C TRP A 83 -7.12 -9.00 7.32
N ALA A 84 -6.71 -7.75 7.53
CA ALA A 84 -6.31 -7.25 8.84
C ALA A 84 -7.47 -7.29 9.84
N LEU A 85 -8.67 -6.84 9.42
CA LEU A 85 -9.88 -6.92 10.24
C LEU A 85 -10.27 -8.37 10.57
N GLY A 86 -10.16 -9.28 9.60
CA GLY A 86 -10.39 -10.72 9.82
C GLY A 86 -9.42 -11.29 10.86
N ALA A 87 -8.11 -11.04 10.71
CA ALA A 87 -7.10 -11.49 11.65
C ALA A 87 -7.32 -10.92 13.06
N HIS A 88 -7.73 -9.65 13.18
CA HIS A 88 -8.09 -9.04 14.45
C HIS A 88 -9.33 -9.69 15.08
N TRP A 89 -10.35 -9.99 14.28
CA TRP A 89 -11.57 -10.66 14.73
C TRP A 89 -11.30 -12.08 15.22
N ASP A 90 -10.55 -12.88 14.47
CA ASP A 90 -10.20 -14.26 14.83
C ASP A 90 -9.39 -14.30 16.14
N ALA A 91 -8.43 -13.38 16.28
CA ALA A 91 -7.66 -13.20 17.51
C ALA A 91 -8.55 -12.84 18.71
N ALA A 92 -9.56 -11.98 18.52
CA ALA A 92 -10.53 -11.63 19.56
C ALA A 92 -11.41 -12.82 19.97
N ARG A 93 -11.63 -13.80 19.08
CA ARG A 93 -12.35 -15.05 19.37
C ARG A 93 -11.44 -16.18 19.88
N GLY A 94 -10.14 -15.93 20.04
CA GLY A 94 -9.17 -16.94 20.47
C GLY A 94 -8.88 -18.01 19.41
N GLN A 95 -9.23 -17.76 18.14
CA GLN A 95 -8.91 -18.64 17.03
C GLN A 95 -7.52 -18.23 16.50
N LYS A 96 -6.56 -19.17 16.52
CA LYS A 96 -5.19 -18.99 16.04
C LYS A 96 -4.87 -20.01 14.97
#